data_AF-A0A928B408-F1
#
_entry.id   AF-A0A928B408-F1
#
_cell.length_a   1.000
_cell.length_b   1.000
_cell.length_c   1.000
_cell.angle_alpha   90.00
_cell.angle_beta   90.00
_cell.angle_gamma   90.00
#
_symmetry.space_group_name_H-M   'P 1'
#
loop_
_entity.id
_entity.type
_entity.pdbx_description
1 polymer ?
#
loop_
_entity_poly.entity_id
_entity_poly.type
_entity_poly.pdbx_seq_one_letter_code
_entity_poly.pdbx_strand_id
1 'polypeptide(L)'
;MRLVKLFFTLIIALSVTTGYASTMPAVEKSQVIVFINGKKFYVHTVKAGDTLFSIAGEYNTTVDIIRENNPNAADGIKIDQTIKIPVSEKEKAAKRRKKDFITHKVKAGETLYAIARLYDISVETLREDNPNINPQELSIGQSLWIRRADIGQSSEQEAQQELQEYADNLNKVEDDDAYIYHVVQAGETIYSLSRRYGITEEEFATLNDISMGLKAGAMIRVPKPQDAEEVAAAEQKEEGLKEGENVVFRSLTAEQPLKIALMLPLSVGNRPNANYVEFYQGFLLGLEELKSRGRGETSLTLYNTAHDSVRIDSIVSGQLFEGTNLIVGPVYEDELEPVVRYAERNSVPIVSPLASIDTIQSPVIYQLAPEPAKKYDKIESLIDGNKEICLIYAASNDTEFEQEVLARLEGKSYNAYTYTFNKESIFTPRTASTRRLEETIDILNTDKDILFIVFANRETDVDRILGTFASVKVSNTERSIKVAEYAVLGSSRWSRFNNIDNTTFFNNNVMMVSTYHAKRDNAAVRAFDSRYIRSYKTLPSLYAYRGYDAAIIFGQGMRADIDYSMLDKRYTPLQTTYKFSQAATGQRYINQEWMLIKYNNNYTITLQ
;
A
#
# COMPACT_ATOMS: atom_id res chain seq x y z
N MET A 1 -39.97 80.52 -34.64
CA MET A 1 -38.85 80.82 -35.57
C MET A 1 -37.58 80.19 -35.01
N ARG A 2 -36.96 79.30 -35.79
CA ARG A 2 -35.61 78.69 -35.66
C ARG A 2 -35.30 77.65 -34.55
N LEU A 3 -34.99 76.45 -35.06
CA LEU A 3 -34.10 75.40 -34.54
C LEU A 3 -32.77 75.94 -33.97
N VAL A 4 -32.13 75.16 -33.07
CA VAL A 4 -30.81 74.51 -33.27
C VAL A 4 -30.52 73.51 -32.12
N LYS A 5 -29.66 72.55 -32.45
CA LYS A 5 -29.34 71.21 -31.89
C LYS A 5 -28.43 71.15 -30.64
N LEU A 6 -28.55 70.00 -29.94
CA LEU A 6 -27.54 69.10 -29.35
C LEU A 6 -26.73 69.45 -28.05
N PHE A 7 -26.72 68.43 -27.15
CA PHE A 7 -25.66 67.91 -26.25
C PHE A 7 -25.08 68.80 -25.11
N PHE A 8 -25.18 68.32 -23.85
CA PHE A 8 -24.03 67.75 -23.10
C PHE A 8 -24.48 67.21 -21.71
N THR A 9 -24.25 65.91 -21.54
CA THR A 9 -23.63 65.20 -20.38
C THR A 9 -24.16 65.36 -18.94
N LEU A 10 -24.60 64.20 -18.45
CA LEU A 10 -24.96 63.76 -17.10
C LEU A 10 -23.80 63.90 -16.07
N ILE A 11 -24.03 64.60 -14.95
CA ILE A 11 -23.37 64.32 -13.66
C ILE A 11 -24.42 64.44 -12.55
N ILE A 12 -24.83 63.30 -12.00
CA ILE A 12 -25.65 63.17 -10.80
C ILE A 12 -24.68 63.12 -9.61
N ALA A 13 -24.69 64.14 -8.76
CA ALA A 13 -24.06 64.09 -7.45
C ALA A 13 -25.12 63.64 -6.43
N LEU A 14 -25.14 62.34 -6.13
CA LEU A 14 -25.97 61.77 -5.06
C LEU A 14 -25.11 61.65 -3.79
N SER A 15 -25.45 62.43 -2.77
CA SER A 15 -24.85 62.36 -1.44
C SER A 15 -25.28 61.07 -0.74
N VAL A 16 -24.32 60.17 -0.50
CA VAL A 16 -24.50 58.96 0.31
C VAL A 16 -24.25 59.32 1.77
N THR A 17 -25.31 59.30 2.59
CA THR A 17 -25.21 59.27 4.05
C THR A 17 -25.01 57.83 4.51
N THR A 18 -23.77 57.45 4.81
CA THR A 18 -23.45 56.18 5.45
C THR A 18 -23.74 56.28 6.95
N GLY A 19 -24.79 55.59 7.39
CA GLY A 19 -25.01 55.30 8.81
C GLY A 19 -24.03 54.22 9.26
N TYR A 20 -23.06 54.58 10.10
CA TYR A 20 -22.20 53.60 10.78
C TYR A 20 -23.00 52.95 11.92
N ALA A 21 -23.48 51.73 11.71
CA ALA A 21 -23.78 50.83 12.80
C ALA A 21 -22.44 50.24 13.28
N SER A 22 -21.96 50.68 14.44
CA SER A 22 -20.76 50.12 15.06
C SER A 22 -21.10 48.74 15.62
N THR A 23 -20.60 47.67 15.01
CA THR A 23 -20.63 46.34 15.62
C THR A 23 -19.63 46.32 16.77
N MET A 24 -20.09 46.01 17.99
CA MET A 24 -19.19 45.83 19.13
C MET A 24 -18.24 44.63 18.87
N PRO A 25 -16.96 44.71 19.26
CA PRO A 25 -16.04 43.59 19.12
C PRO A 25 -16.52 42.37 19.91
N ALA A 26 -16.39 41.18 19.31
CA ALA A 26 -16.78 39.93 19.95
C ALA A 26 -15.84 39.60 21.13
N VAL A 27 -16.42 39.11 22.23
CA VAL A 27 -15.66 38.71 23.42
C VAL A 27 -14.78 37.52 23.08
N GLU A 28 -13.49 37.60 23.36
CA GLU A 28 -12.55 36.51 23.09
C GLU A 28 -12.35 35.61 24.33
N LYS A 29 -12.44 34.29 24.15
CA LYS A 29 -12.20 33.33 25.24
C LYS A 29 -10.75 33.31 25.70
N SER A 30 -10.56 33.41 27.01
CA SER A 30 -9.28 33.30 27.67
C SER A 30 -8.76 31.87 27.61
N GLN A 31 -7.49 31.73 27.25
CA GLN A 31 -6.75 30.47 27.31
C GLN A 31 -6.13 30.21 28.70
N VAL A 32 -6.22 31.20 29.61
CA VAL A 32 -5.67 31.11 30.96
C VAL A 32 -6.68 30.41 31.87
N ILE A 33 -6.25 29.31 32.47
CA ILE A 33 -7.10 28.42 33.27
C ILE A 33 -6.47 28.23 34.64
N VAL A 34 -7.30 28.28 35.68
CA VAL A 34 -6.90 28.01 37.07
C VAL A 34 -7.82 26.97 37.72
N PHE A 35 -7.28 26.25 38.70
CA PHE A 35 -8.05 25.32 39.52
C PHE A 35 -8.18 25.89 40.94
N ILE A 36 -9.42 26.05 41.41
CA ILE A 36 -9.73 26.56 42.75
C ILE A 36 -10.62 25.52 43.42
N ASN A 37 -10.18 24.95 44.54
CA ASN A 37 -10.89 23.89 45.28
C ASN A 37 -11.34 22.72 44.39
N GLY A 38 -10.44 22.26 43.49
CA GLY A 38 -10.73 21.17 42.55
C GLY A 38 -11.64 21.52 41.37
N LYS A 39 -12.15 22.76 41.29
CA LYS A 39 -13.00 23.25 40.19
C LYS A 39 -12.19 24.10 39.22
N LYS A 40 -12.41 23.89 37.91
CA LYS A 40 -11.71 24.56 36.81
C LYS A 40 -12.39 25.88 36.44
N PHE A 41 -11.61 26.95 36.29
CA PHE A 41 -12.06 28.29 35.93
C PHE A 41 -11.24 28.85 34.76
N TYR A 42 -11.87 29.59 33.86
CA TYR A 42 -11.21 30.52 32.96
C TYR A 42 -10.93 31.84 33.68
N VAL A 43 -9.77 32.43 33.43
CA VAL A 43 -9.37 33.74 33.97
C VAL A 43 -9.48 34.75 32.84
N HIS A 44 -10.55 35.55 32.83
CA HIS A 44 -10.82 36.51 31.76
C HIS A 44 -10.54 37.92 32.23
N THR A 45 -9.70 38.64 31.48
CA THR A 45 -9.44 40.07 31.68
C THR A 45 -10.41 40.86 30.83
N VAL A 46 -11.25 41.67 31.48
CA VAL A 46 -12.32 42.46 30.87
C VAL A 46 -11.73 43.51 29.94
N LYS A 47 -12.12 43.49 28.67
CA LYS A 47 -11.71 44.44 27.64
C LYS A 47 -12.79 45.52 27.44
N ALA A 48 -12.42 46.60 26.74
CA ALA A 48 -13.37 47.65 26.38
C ALA A 48 -14.51 47.08 25.52
N GLY A 49 -15.75 47.23 25.99
CA GLY A 49 -16.96 46.71 25.32
C GLY A 49 -17.50 45.40 25.92
N ASP A 50 -16.75 44.75 26.81
CA ASP A 50 -17.23 43.58 27.52
C ASP A 50 -18.34 43.95 28.52
N THR A 51 -19.37 43.12 28.58
CA THR A 51 -20.42 43.16 29.60
C THR A 51 -20.52 41.78 30.22
N LEU A 52 -21.02 41.68 31.46
CA LEU A 52 -21.27 40.37 32.06
C LEU A 52 -22.16 39.48 31.18
N PHE A 53 -23.08 40.08 30.41
CA PHE A 53 -23.95 39.37 29.49
C PHE A 53 -23.20 38.84 28.27
N SER A 54 -22.38 39.66 27.61
CA SER A 54 -21.58 39.23 26.46
C SER A 54 -20.54 38.18 26.84
N ILE A 55 -19.95 38.30 28.03
CA ILE A 55 -19.06 37.30 28.61
C ILE A 55 -19.83 36.00 28.94
N ALA A 56 -20.99 36.07 29.58
CA ALA A 56 -21.78 34.88 29.90
C ALA A 56 -22.16 34.08 28.64
N GLY A 57 -22.57 34.79 27.58
CA GLY A 57 -22.89 34.20 26.28
C GLY A 57 -21.70 33.49 25.66
N GLU A 58 -20.54 34.14 25.61
CA GLU A 58 -19.33 33.56 25.05
C GLU A 58 -18.92 32.28 25.80
N TYR A 59 -18.86 32.33 27.14
CA TYR A 59 -18.44 31.20 27.97
C TYR A 59 -19.53 30.17 28.24
N ASN A 60 -20.70 30.25 27.59
CA ASN A 60 -21.83 29.33 27.77
C ASN A 60 -22.17 29.11 29.27
N THR A 61 -22.25 30.21 30.02
CA THR A 61 -22.64 30.24 31.44
C THR A 61 -23.70 31.31 31.67
N THR A 62 -24.13 31.54 32.91
CA THR A 62 -25.07 32.61 33.26
C THR A 62 -24.36 33.75 33.98
N VAL A 63 -24.92 34.95 33.87
CA VAL A 63 -24.41 36.13 34.58
C VAL A 63 -24.38 35.90 36.09
N ASP A 64 -25.38 35.22 36.64
CA ASP A 64 -25.49 34.96 38.08
C ASP A 64 -24.35 34.04 38.57
N ILE A 65 -24.02 33.00 37.81
CA ILE A 65 -22.89 32.12 38.10
C ILE A 65 -21.56 32.90 38.06
N ILE A 66 -21.40 33.84 37.14
CA ILE A 66 -20.20 34.69 37.09
C ILE A 66 -20.14 35.59 38.34
N ARG A 67 -21.26 36.19 38.76
CA ARG A 67 -21.30 37.06 39.96
C ARG A 67 -21.03 36.30 41.26
N GLU A 68 -21.61 35.12 41.43
CA GLU A 68 -21.36 34.26 42.60
C GLU A 68 -19.88 33.95 42.80
N ASN A 69 -19.14 33.77 41.70
CA ASN A 69 -17.70 33.47 41.72
C ASN A 69 -16.81 34.72 41.71
N ASN A 70 -17.40 35.91 41.55
CA ASN A 70 -16.72 37.20 41.56
C ASN A 70 -17.54 38.23 42.33
N PRO A 71 -17.61 38.14 43.68
CA PRO A 71 -18.39 39.08 44.50
C PRO A 71 -18.01 40.54 44.26
N ASN A 72 -16.74 40.78 43.94
CA ASN A 72 -16.18 42.11 43.66
C ASN A 72 -16.61 42.68 42.28
N ALA A 73 -17.41 41.95 41.51
CA ALA A 73 -17.99 42.36 40.23
C ALA A 73 -19.52 42.46 40.27
N ALA A 74 -20.13 42.42 41.46
CA ALA A 74 -21.59 42.45 41.65
C ALA A 74 -22.23 43.72 41.07
N ASP A 75 -21.60 44.87 41.26
CA ASP A 75 -22.09 46.19 40.80
C ASP A 75 -21.63 46.56 39.37
N GLY A 76 -20.99 45.62 38.66
CA GLY A 76 -20.47 45.81 37.30
C GLY A 76 -19.00 45.42 37.16
N ILE A 77 -18.52 45.42 35.92
CA ILE A 77 -17.13 45.09 35.56
C ILE A 77 -16.40 46.33 35.02
N LYS A 78 -15.11 46.44 35.32
CA LYS A 78 -14.23 47.52 34.82
C LYS A 78 -13.23 46.96 33.82
N ILE A 79 -12.80 47.79 32.88
CA ILE A 79 -11.72 47.44 31.94
C ILE A 79 -10.46 47.06 32.75
N ASP A 80 -9.75 46.03 32.27
CA ASP A 80 -8.59 45.38 32.88
C ASP A 80 -8.87 44.62 34.18
N GLN A 81 -10.14 44.57 34.63
CA GLN A 81 -10.54 43.73 35.74
C GLN A 81 -10.46 42.26 35.34
N THR A 82 -9.85 41.44 36.19
CA THR A 82 -9.83 39.99 36.00
C THR A 82 -11.00 39.34 36.72
N ILE A 83 -11.79 38.55 36.00
CA ILE A 83 -12.91 37.77 36.53
C ILE A 83 -12.72 36.27 36.26
N LYS A 84 -13.23 35.46 37.17
CA LYS A 84 -13.12 33.99 37.16
C LYS A 84 -14.43 33.39 36.66
N ILE A 85 -14.36 32.63 35.57
CA ILE A 85 -15.55 32.06 34.95
C ILE A 85 -15.50 30.54 35.12
N PRO A 86 -16.38 29.92 35.93
CA PRO A 86 -16.36 28.47 36.12
C PRO A 86 -16.70 27.77 34.81
N VAL A 87 -15.97 26.70 34.49
CA VAL A 87 -16.28 25.85 33.32
C VAL A 87 -17.61 25.12 33.58
N SER A 88 -18.63 25.41 32.77
CA SER A 88 -19.98 24.90 32.98
C SER A 88 -20.07 23.37 32.80
N GLU A 89 -20.97 22.71 33.52
CA GLU A 89 -21.23 21.26 33.37
C GLU A 89 -21.70 20.92 31.94
N LYS A 90 -22.39 21.85 31.25
CA LYS A 90 -22.73 21.71 29.83
C LYS A 90 -21.49 21.67 28.93
N GLU A 91 -20.46 22.47 29.22
CA GLU A 91 -19.19 22.44 28.47
C GLU A 91 -18.38 21.18 28.80
N LYS A 92 -18.41 20.69 30.04
CA LYS A 92 -17.83 19.39 30.41
C LYS A 92 -18.53 18.23 29.71
N ALA A 93 -19.86 18.25 29.61
CA ALA A 93 -20.65 17.26 28.88
C ALA A 93 -20.38 17.29 27.37
N ALA A 94 -20.24 18.48 26.78
CA ALA A 94 -19.89 18.63 25.36
C ALA A 94 -18.45 18.16 25.05
N LYS A 95 -17.48 18.41 25.95
CA LYS A 95 -16.12 17.89 25.83
C LYS A 95 -16.02 16.38 26.04
N ARG A 96 -16.79 15.80 26.97
CA ARG A 96 -16.92 14.34 27.14
C ARG A 96 -17.51 13.70 25.88
N ARG A 97 -18.61 14.24 25.34
CA ARG A 97 -19.22 13.74 24.10
C ARG A 97 -18.29 13.79 22.88
N LYS A 98 -17.45 14.82 22.73
CA LYS A 98 -16.42 14.87 21.67
C LYS A 98 -15.24 13.93 21.89
N LYS A 99 -15.00 13.48 23.13
CA LYS A 99 -13.96 12.51 23.47
C LYS A 99 -14.43 11.09 23.16
N ASP A 100 -15.69 10.80 23.47
CA ASP A 100 -16.21 9.44 23.48
C ASP A 100 -16.87 9.03 22.14
N PHE A 101 -17.24 10.02 21.29
CA PHE A 101 -17.93 9.78 20.02
C PHE A 101 -17.23 10.44 18.82
N ILE A 102 -17.23 9.73 17.70
CA ILE A 102 -16.92 10.21 16.35
C ILE A 102 -18.24 10.58 15.67
N THR A 103 -18.28 11.71 14.95
CA THR A 103 -19.44 12.06 14.09
C THR A 103 -19.19 11.58 12.67
N HIS A 104 -19.98 10.63 12.19
CA HIS A 104 -19.95 10.17 10.81
C HIS A 104 -21.05 10.87 9.99
N LYS A 105 -20.74 11.32 8.77
CA LYS A 105 -21.72 11.86 7.83
C LYS A 105 -22.02 10.84 6.75
N VAL A 106 -23.27 10.40 6.69
CA VAL A 106 -23.75 9.39 5.72
C VAL A 106 -23.51 9.88 4.29
N LYS A 107 -22.82 9.06 3.51
CA LYS A 107 -22.60 9.22 2.06
C LYS A 107 -23.67 8.48 1.27
N ALA A 108 -23.77 8.80 -0.02
CA ALA A 108 -24.68 8.12 -0.94
C ALA A 108 -24.38 6.60 -0.95
N GLY A 109 -25.43 5.79 -0.70
CA GLY A 109 -25.36 4.32 -0.71
C GLY A 109 -24.81 3.67 0.56
N GLU A 110 -24.51 4.41 1.62
CA GLU A 110 -24.10 3.82 2.91
C GLU A 110 -25.31 3.32 3.71
N THR A 111 -25.16 2.15 4.33
CA THR A 111 -26.15 1.54 5.22
C THR A 111 -25.62 1.50 6.66
N LEU A 112 -26.50 1.25 7.66
CA LEU A 112 -26.03 1.06 9.04
C LEU A 112 -25.02 -0.09 9.15
N TYR A 113 -25.18 -1.15 8.36
CA TYR A 113 -24.22 -2.25 8.29
C TYR A 113 -22.85 -1.79 7.79
N ALA A 114 -22.80 -1.09 6.66
CA ALA A 114 -21.55 -0.60 6.10
C ALA A 114 -20.82 0.37 7.04
N ILE A 115 -21.58 1.22 7.74
CA ILE A 115 -21.04 2.17 8.73
C ILE A 115 -20.57 1.44 9.99
N ALA A 116 -21.35 0.50 10.50
CA ALA A 116 -20.98 -0.32 11.67
C ALA A 116 -19.69 -1.12 11.40
N ARG A 117 -19.59 -1.76 10.24
CA ARG A 117 -18.38 -2.46 9.77
C ARG A 117 -17.18 -1.53 9.63
N LEU A 118 -17.37 -0.32 9.11
CA LEU A 118 -16.28 0.66 8.94
C LEU A 118 -15.64 1.07 10.29
N TYR A 119 -16.43 1.09 11.37
CA TYR A 119 -15.98 1.51 12.69
C TYR A 119 -15.79 0.36 13.68
N ASP A 120 -15.91 -0.89 13.22
CA ASP A 120 -15.77 -2.10 14.01
C ASP A 120 -16.67 -2.10 15.27
N ILE A 121 -17.94 -1.73 15.06
CA ILE A 121 -18.99 -1.77 16.09
C ILE A 121 -20.19 -2.55 15.58
N SER A 122 -21.05 -3.04 16.47
CA SER A 122 -22.29 -3.66 16.05
C SER A 122 -23.34 -2.64 15.60
N VAL A 123 -24.27 -3.06 14.74
CA VAL A 123 -25.39 -2.22 14.31
C VAL A 123 -26.28 -1.85 15.50
N GLU A 124 -26.41 -2.73 16.50
CA GLU A 124 -27.14 -2.43 17.72
C GLU A 124 -26.48 -1.29 18.51
N THR A 125 -25.16 -1.37 18.68
CA THR A 125 -24.38 -0.29 19.32
C THR A 125 -24.57 1.04 18.58
N LEU A 126 -24.54 1.02 17.25
CA LEU A 126 -24.78 2.19 16.43
C LEU A 126 -26.21 2.74 16.60
N ARG A 127 -27.20 1.87 16.79
CA ARG A 127 -28.60 2.26 17.01
C ARG A 127 -28.83 2.82 18.40
N GLU A 128 -28.19 2.26 19.43
CA GLU A 128 -28.18 2.80 20.79
C GLU A 128 -27.64 4.23 20.83
N ASP A 129 -26.57 4.49 20.08
CA ASP A 129 -25.95 5.80 19.97
C ASP A 129 -26.83 6.82 19.24
N ASN A 130 -27.78 6.33 18.44
CA ASN A 130 -28.62 7.12 17.54
C ASN A 130 -30.09 6.71 17.64
N PRO A 131 -30.76 6.85 18.79
CA PRO A 131 -32.09 6.28 19.05
C PRO A 131 -33.22 6.84 18.17
N ASN A 132 -32.97 7.90 17.40
CA ASN A 132 -33.96 8.57 16.55
C ASN A 132 -33.75 8.33 15.04
N ILE A 133 -32.91 7.36 14.65
CA ILE A 133 -32.66 7.07 13.23
C ILE A 133 -33.59 5.98 12.75
N ASN A 134 -34.08 6.10 11.51
CA ASN A 134 -34.73 5.01 10.81
C ASN A 134 -33.65 4.13 10.14
N PRO A 135 -33.47 2.86 10.54
CA PRO A 135 -32.48 1.96 9.93
C PRO A 135 -32.66 1.72 8.43
N GLN A 136 -33.89 1.87 7.92
CA GLN A 136 -34.23 1.60 6.53
C GLN A 136 -34.12 2.85 5.64
N GLU A 137 -33.96 4.04 6.22
CA GLU A 137 -33.98 5.32 5.50
C GLU A 137 -32.90 6.28 6.02
N LEU A 138 -31.63 5.97 5.73
CA LEU A 138 -30.54 6.91 5.98
C LEU A 138 -30.50 8.00 4.90
N SER A 139 -30.56 9.26 5.33
CA SER A 139 -30.48 10.41 4.41
C SER A 139 -29.03 10.83 4.14
N ILE A 140 -28.70 11.13 2.89
CA ILE A 140 -27.36 11.65 2.53
C ILE A 140 -27.08 12.93 3.32
N GLY A 141 -25.91 12.97 3.98
CA GLY A 141 -25.49 14.07 4.84
C GLY A 141 -26.01 14.02 6.28
N GLN A 142 -26.85 13.03 6.62
CA GLN A 142 -27.27 12.77 8.01
C GLN A 142 -26.04 12.47 8.88
N SER A 143 -26.01 13.05 10.08
CA SER A 143 -24.90 12.85 11.03
C SER A 143 -25.26 11.77 12.03
N LEU A 144 -24.43 10.73 12.10
CA LEU A 144 -24.52 9.64 13.07
C LEU A 144 -23.43 9.77 14.13
N TRP A 145 -23.79 9.47 15.36
CA TRP A 145 -22.88 9.38 16.49
C TRP A 145 -22.33 7.96 16.57
N ILE A 146 -21.01 7.83 16.54
CA ILE A 146 -20.32 6.55 16.60
C ILE A 146 -19.48 6.54 17.87
N ARG A 147 -19.83 5.77 18.89
CA ARG A 147 -18.92 5.60 20.04
C ARG A 147 -17.62 4.95 19.58
N ARG A 148 -16.49 5.35 20.16
CA ARG A 148 -15.20 4.73 19.83
C ARG A 148 -15.14 3.30 20.36
N ALA A 149 -14.52 2.39 19.60
CA ALA A 149 -14.45 0.97 19.92
C ALA A 149 -13.80 0.68 21.30
N ASP A 150 -12.89 1.54 21.78
CA ASP A 150 -12.23 1.43 23.09
C ASP A 150 -13.12 1.76 24.30
N ILE A 151 -14.38 2.17 24.06
CA ILE A 151 -15.35 2.58 25.08
C ILE A 151 -16.54 1.61 25.15
N GLY A 152 -16.76 0.80 24.11
CA GLY A 152 -17.82 -0.21 24.06
C GLY A 152 -17.55 -1.41 24.98
N GLN A 153 -18.61 -2.10 25.40
CA GLN A 153 -18.52 -3.32 26.24
C GLN A 153 -18.47 -4.63 25.45
N SER A 154 -18.60 -4.59 24.12
CA SER A 154 -18.57 -5.77 23.25
C SER A 154 -17.15 -6.02 22.74
N SER A 155 -16.74 -7.29 22.76
CA SER A 155 -15.47 -7.72 22.16
C SER A 155 -15.55 -7.67 20.61
N GLU A 156 -14.41 -7.53 19.94
CA GLU A 156 -14.30 -7.53 18.46
C GLU A 156 -14.98 -8.77 17.83
N GLN A 157 -14.89 -9.93 18.49
CA GLN A 157 -15.52 -11.17 18.05
C GLN A 157 -17.06 -11.14 18.16
N GLU A 158 -17.61 -10.57 19.24
CA GLU A 158 -19.05 -10.41 19.41
C GLU A 158 -19.63 -9.40 18.41
N ALA A 159 -18.92 -8.29 18.16
CA ALA A 159 -19.34 -7.30 17.16
C ALA A 159 -19.39 -7.89 15.75
N GLN A 160 -18.41 -8.71 15.38
CA GLN A 160 -18.38 -9.40 14.08
C GLN A 160 -19.49 -10.45 13.95
N GLN A 161 -19.78 -11.20 15.02
CA GLN A 161 -20.89 -12.17 15.04
C GLN A 161 -22.25 -11.47 14.90
N GLU A 162 -22.47 -10.38 15.65
CA GLU A 162 -23.70 -9.57 15.56
C GLU A 162 -23.87 -8.91 14.18
N LEU A 163 -22.77 -8.49 13.55
CA LEU A 163 -22.76 -7.98 12.17
C LEU A 163 -23.19 -9.06 11.17
N GLN A 164 -22.70 -10.29 11.33
CA GLN A 164 -23.07 -11.42 10.47
C GLN A 164 -24.54 -11.79 10.65
N GLU A 165 -25.01 -11.91 11.89
CA GLU A 165 -26.42 -12.18 12.20
C GLU A 165 -27.35 -11.07 11.67
N TYR A 166 -26.92 -9.80 11.73
CA TYR A 166 -27.66 -8.69 11.15
C TYR A 166 -27.73 -8.74 9.62
N ALA A 167 -26.63 -9.10 8.94
CA ALA A 167 -26.61 -9.31 7.50
C ALA A 167 -27.54 -10.47 7.07
N ASP A 168 -27.51 -11.58 7.80
CA ASP A 168 -28.37 -12.74 7.56
C ASP A 168 -29.85 -12.43 7.81
N ASN A 169 -30.16 -11.56 8.78
CA ASN A 169 -31.52 -11.09 9.04
C ASN A 169 -32.02 -10.12 7.96
N LEU A 170 -31.16 -9.22 7.46
CA LEU A 170 -31.48 -8.35 6.32
C LEU A 170 -31.77 -9.13 5.05
N ASN A 171 -31.05 -10.22 4.83
CA ASN A 171 -31.30 -11.14 3.71
C ASN A 171 -32.66 -11.85 3.79
N LYS A 172 -33.38 -11.73 4.92
CA LYS A 172 -34.72 -12.28 5.15
C LYS A 172 -35.81 -11.20 5.20
N VAL A 173 -35.47 -9.93 5.04
CA VAL A 173 -36.46 -8.83 5.02
C VAL A 173 -37.11 -8.79 3.64
N GLU A 174 -38.38 -9.21 3.59
CA GLU A 174 -39.23 -9.16 2.40
C GLU A 174 -39.69 -7.71 2.16
N ASP A 175 -39.37 -7.16 0.99
CA ASP A 175 -39.80 -5.82 0.55
C ASP A 175 -41.18 -5.89 -0.15
N ASP A 176 -41.47 -7.03 -0.80
CA ASP A 176 -42.77 -7.47 -1.36
C ASP A 176 -42.65 -8.96 -1.81
N ASP A 177 -43.73 -9.62 -2.24
CA ASP A 177 -43.76 -11.05 -2.65
C ASP A 177 -42.74 -11.45 -3.76
N ALA A 178 -42.07 -10.48 -4.39
CA ALA A 178 -41.18 -10.67 -5.55
C ALA A 178 -39.67 -10.41 -5.31
N TYR A 179 -39.25 -9.71 -4.25
CA TYR A 179 -37.85 -9.28 -4.07
C TYR A 179 -37.33 -9.44 -2.64
N ILE A 180 -36.02 -9.66 -2.51
CA ILE A 180 -35.26 -9.68 -1.25
C ILE A 180 -34.08 -8.72 -1.32
N TYR A 181 -33.54 -8.33 -0.16
CA TYR A 181 -32.27 -7.62 -0.07
C TYR A 181 -31.11 -8.61 0.09
N HIS A 182 -29.95 -8.28 -0.48
CA HIS A 182 -28.71 -9.01 -0.30
C HIS A 182 -27.58 -8.05 0.07
N VAL A 183 -26.85 -8.38 1.14
CA VAL A 183 -25.64 -7.64 1.53
C VAL A 183 -24.44 -8.19 0.77
N VAL A 184 -23.83 -7.36 -0.07
CA VAL A 184 -22.68 -7.74 -0.89
C VAL A 184 -21.49 -8.12 -0.01
N GLN A 185 -21.03 -9.36 -0.12
CA GLN A 185 -19.84 -9.87 0.55
C GLN A 185 -18.56 -9.51 -0.22
N ALA A 186 -17.41 -9.65 0.43
CA ALA A 186 -16.13 -9.48 -0.27
C ALA A 186 -15.98 -10.55 -1.37
N GLY A 187 -15.62 -10.15 -2.59
CA GLY A 187 -15.50 -11.03 -3.76
C GLY A 187 -16.80 -11.22 -4.57
N GLU A 188 -17.94 -10.71 -4.11
CA GLU A 188 -19.17 -10.76 -4.91
C GLU A 188 -19.19 -9.64 -5.97
N THR A 189 -19.69 -9.98 -7.17
CA THR A 189 -19.73 -9.11 -8.34
C THR A 189 -21.16 -8.99 -8.87
N ILE A 190 -21.40 -7.98 -9.73
CA ILE A 190 -22.69 -7.85 -10.43
C ILE A 190 -23.01 -9.15 -11.18
N TYR A 191 -22.01 -9.75 -11.83
CA TYR A 191 -22.15 -11.02 -12.53
C TYR A 191 -22.55 -12.17 -11.60
N SER A 192 -21.81 -12.39 -10.50
CA SER A 192 -22.07 -13.53 -9.60
C SER A 192 -23.46 -13.42 -8.95
N LEU A 193 -23.87 -12.20 -8.60
CA LEU A 193 -25.18 -11.96 -7.98
C LEU A 193 -26.31 -12.01 -9.01
N SER A 194 -26.13 -11.43 -10.21
CA SER A 194 -27.14 -11.52 -11.28
C SER A 194 -27.42 -12.99 -11.62
N ARG A 195 -26.38 -13.82 -11.70
CA ARG A 195 -26.52 -15.27 -11.94
C ARG A 195 -27.14 -16.00 -10.76
N ARG A 196 -26.73 -15.70 -9.52
CA ARG A 196 -27.32 -16.30 -8.30
C ARG A 196 -28.83 -16.08 -8.24
N TYR A 197 -29.30 -14.90 -8.62
CA TYR A 197 -30.70 -14.51 -8.54
C TYR A 197 -31.46 -14.60 -9.87
N GLY A 198 -30.88 -15.25 -10.88
CA GLY A 198 -31.56 -15.57 -12.13
C GLY A 198 -31.93 -14.37 -13.00
N ILE A 199 -31.21 -13.25 -12.89
CA ILE A 199 -31.44 -12.02 -13.68
C ILE A 199 -30.23 -11.65 -14.54
N THR A 200 -30.45 -10.79 -15.53
CA THR A 200 -29.37 -10.21 -16.33
C THR A 200 -28.65 -9.10 -15.57
N GLU A 201 -27.40 -8.81 -15.95
CA GLU A 201 -26.65 -7.69 -15.36
C GLU A 201 -27.32 -6.33 -15.64
N GLU A 202 -28.02 -6.20 -16.77
CA GLU A 202 -28.78 -5.00 -17.13
C GLU A 202 -30.01 -4.83 -16.23
N GLU A 203 -30.76 -5.91 -15.97
CA GLU A 203 -31.86 -5.92 -15.01
C GLU A 203 -31.36 -5.66 -13.58
N PHE A 204 -30.23 -6.26 -13.20
CA PHE A 204 -29.60 -6.05 -11.90
C PHE A 204 -29.18 -4.59 -11.69
N ALA A 205 -28.54 -3.97 -12.69
CA ALA A 205 -28.13 -2.58 -12.64
C ALA A 205 -29.33 -1.63 -12.57
N THR A 206 -30.40 -1.94 -13.33
CA THR A 206 -31.66 -1.18 -13.31
C THR A 206 -32.36 -1.28 -11.96
N LEU A 207 -32.34 -2.47 -11.33
CA LEU A 207 -32.98 -2.73 -10.04
C LEU A 207 -32.27 -2.01 -8.88
N ASN A 208 -30.98 -1.70 -9.02
CA ASN A 208 -30.11 -1.25 -7.93
C ASN A 208 -29.46 0.13 -8.13
N ASP A 209 -29.76 0.83 -9.23
CA ASP A 209 -29.20 2.14 -9.61
C ASP A 209 -27.66 2.25 -9.42
N ILE A 210 -26.93 1.23 -9.89
CA ILE A 210 -25.48 1.06 -9.64
C ILE A 210 -24.67 1.78 -10.73
N SER A 211 -24.68 3.11 -10.72
CA SER A 211 -23.87 3.93 -11.64
C SER A 211 -22.38 4.02 -11.26
N MET A 212 -21.99 3.58 -10.06
CA MET A 212 -20.63 3.71 -9.50
C MET A 212 -19.93 2.38 -9.15
N GLY A 213 -20.46 1.24 -9.64
CA GLY A 213 -19.95 -0.10 -9.36
C GLY A 213 -20.40 -0.70 -8.02
N LEU A 214 -20.23 -2.02 -7.88
CA LEU A 214 -20.64 -2.79 -6.70
C LEU A 214 -19.52 -2.80 -5.65
N LYS A 215 -19.86 -2.54 -4.38
CA LYS A 215 -18.89 -2.51 -3.26
C LYS A 215 -19.31 -3.48 -2.17
N ALA A 216 -18.34 -4.13 -1.53
CA ALA A 216 -18.59 -4.96 -0.36
C ALA A 216 -19.28 -4.14 0.75
N GLY A 217 -20.33 -4.70 1.34
CA GLY A 217 -21.20 -4.07 2.34
C GLY A 217 -22.35 -3.24 1.75
N ALA A 218 -22.42 -3.06 0.43
CA ALA A 218 -23.60 -2.47 -0.20
C ALA A 218 -24.81 -3.40 -0.02
N MET A 219 -26.00 -2.81 0.17
CA MET A 219 -27.25 -3.56 0.06
C MET A 219 -27.79 -3.41 -1.34
N ILE A 220 -28.08 -4.55 -1.96
CA ILE A 220 -28.71 -4.65 -3.26
C ILE A 220 -30.08 -5.33 -3.10
N ARG A 221 -31.00 -4.97 -3.97
CA ARG A 221 -32.27 -5.63 -4.19
C ARG A 221 -32.11 -6.64 -5.31
N VAL A 222 -32.62 -7.85 -5.09
CA VAL A 222 -32.56 -8.98 -6.02
C VAL A 222 -33.88 -9.75 -5.97
N PRO A 223 -34.30 -10.44 -7.04
CA PRO A 223 -35.54 -11.22 -7.02
C PRO A 223 -35.52 -12.32 -5.97
N LYS A 224 -36.69 -12.62 -5.41
CA LYS A 224 -36.90 -13.77 -4.54
C LYS A 224 -36.67 -15.05 -5.36
N PRO A 225 -35.71 -15.91 -4.99
CA PRO A 225 -35.50 -17.16 -5.73
C PRO A 225 -36.77 -18.01 -5.69
N GLN A 226 -37.29 -18.39 -6.87
CA GLN A 226 -38.54 -19.14 -6.96
C GLN A 226 -38.41 -20.57 -6.43
N ASP A 227 -37.20 -21.15 -6.50
CA ASP A 227 -36.88 -22.48 -5.98
C ASP A 227 -35.50 -22.50 -5.30
N ALA A 228 -35.45 -22.88 -4.02
CA ALA A 228 -34.19 -23.05 -3.28
C ALA A 228 -33.29 -24.16 -3.87
N GLU A 229 -33.87 -25.12 -4.59
CA GLU A 229 -33.13 -26.14 -5.35
C GLU A 229 -32.41 -25.55 -6.58
N GLU A 230 -32.91 -24.46 -7.17
CA GLU A 230 -32.29 -23.81 -8.33
C GLU A 230 -31.11 -22.92 -7.92
N VAL A 231 -31.18 -22.32 -6.73
CA VAL A 231 -30.04 -21.61 -6.07
C VAL A 231 -28.97 -22.61 -5.67
N ALA A 232 -29.35 -23.73 -5.05
CA ALA A 232 -28.40 -24.81 -4.72
C ALA A 232 -27.81 -25.48 -5.99
N ALA A 233 -28.56 -25.56 -7.09
CA ALA A 233 -28.06 -26.06 -8.37
C ALA A 233 -27.17 -25.03 -9.11
N ALA A 234 -27.38 -23.73 -8.90
CA ALA A 234 -26.50 -22.67 -9.37
C ALA A 234 -25.19 -22.62 -8.57
N GLU A 235 -25.25 -22.86 -7.26
CA GLU A 235 -24.10 -23.09 -6.37
C GLU A 235 -23.37 -24.41 -6.71
N GLN A 236 -24.08 -25.47 -7.14
CA GLN A 236 -23.45 -26.72 -7.61
C GLN A 236 -22.86 -26.65 -9.03
N LYS A 237 -23.30 -25.70 -9.87
CA LYS A 237 -22.64 -25.38 -11.16
C LYS A 237 -21.39 -24.49 -10.98
N GLU A 238 -21.12 -24.09 -9.76
CA GLU A 238 -19.93 -23.39 -9.31
C GLU A 238 -18.82 -24.40 -8.89
N GLU A 239 -18.61 -25.49 -9.64
CA GLU A 239 -17.33 -26.22 -9.54
C GLU A 239 -16.21 -25.34 -10.16
N GLY A 240 -15.87 -24.26 -9.47
CA GLY A 240 -14.48 -23.83 -9.36
C GLY A 240 -13.67 -24.93 -8.67
N LEU A 241 -12.34 -24.86 -8.76
CA LEU A 241 -11.47 -25.85 -8.13
C LEU A 241 -11.83 -25.99 -6.65
N LYS A 242 -12.00 -27.23 -6.19
CA LYS A 242 -12.18 -27.49 -4.76
C LYS A 242 -10.91 -27.07 -4.04
N GLU A 243 -11.06 -26.49 -2.86
CA GLU A 243 -9.93 -26.04 -2.05
C GLU A 243 -8.94 -27.22 -1.84
N GLY A 244 -7.69 -27.04 -2.28
CA GLY A 244 -6.67 -28.09 -2.23
C GLY A 244 -6.51 -28.94 -3.51
N GLU A 245 -7.23 -28.65 -4.59
CA GLU A 245 -7.00 -29.28 -5.91
C GLU A 245 -6.05 -28.44 -6.78
N ASN A 246 -5.15 -29.10 -7.50
CA ASN A 246 -4.33 -28.46 -8.53
C ASN A 246 -5.03 -28.55 -9.90
N VAL A 247 -4.86 -27.50 -10.71
CA VAL A 247 -5.25 -27.53 -12.14
C VAL A 247 -4.23 -28.32 -12.92
N VAL A 248 -4.68 -29.15 -13.85
CA VAL A 248 -3.81 -29.79 -14.84
C VAL A 248 -3.80 -28.92 -16.10
N PHE A 249 -2.65 -28.34 -16.42
CA PHE A 249 -2.54 -27.55 -17.65
C PHE A 249 -2.28 -28.42 -18.87
N ARG A 250 -2.93 -28.09 -19.98
CA ARG A 250 -2.70 -28.79 -21.24
C ARG A 250 -1.36 -28.38 -21.86
N SER A 251 -0.41 -29.31 -21.93
CA SER A 251 0.81 -29.11 -22.71
C SER A 251 0.52 -29.01 -24.21
N LEU A 252 1.12 -28.02 -24.86
CA LEU A 252 1.05 -27.82 -26.31
C LEU A 252 2.06 -28.72 -27.03
N THR A 253 1.64 -29.29 -28.17
CA THR A 253 2.57 -29.97 -29.07
C THR A 253 3.42 -28.97 -29.84
N ALA A 254 4.49 -29.44 -30.51
CA ALA A 254 5.37 -28.57 -31.28
C ALA A 254 4.66 -27.81 -32.42
N GLU A 255 3.59 -28.39 -32.97
CA GLU A 255 2.82 -27.85 -34.10
C GLU A 255 1.68 -26.92 -33.67
N GLN A 256 1.25 -26.99 -32.41
CA GLN A 256 0.16 -26.15 -31.92
C GLN A 256 0.62 -24.70 -31.71
N PRO A 257 -0.20 -23.71 -32.15
CA PRO A 257 0.11 -22.30 -31.91
C PRO A 257 -0.01 -21.99 -30.41
N LEU A 258 0.99 -21.31 -29.86
CA LEU A 258 0.94 -20.75 -28.51
C LEU A 258 0.25 -19.39 -28.56
N LYS A 259 -0.96 -19.29 -28.01
CA LYS A 259 -1.70 -18.03 -27.89
C LYS A 259 -1.49 -17.41 -26.51
N ILE A 260 -0.92 -16.21 -26.48
CA ILE A 260 -0.57 -15.49 -25.26
C ILE A 260 -1.43 -14.22 -25.14
N ALA A 261 -2.12 -14.05 -24.02
CA ALA A 261 -2.70 -12.77 -23.63
C ALA A 261 -1.73 -12.04 -22.70
N LEU A 262 -1.22 -10.88 -23.12
CA LEU A 262 -0.35 -10.04 -22.30
C LEU A 262 -1.15 -8.84 -21.80
N MET A 263 -1.44 -8.83 -20.51
CA MET A 263 -2.28 -7.83 -19.83
C MET A 263 -1.40 -6.89 -19.02
N LEU A 264 -1.21 -5.66 -19.51
CA LEU A 264 -0.35 -4.66 -18.85
C LEU A 264 -1.10 -3.32 -18.71
N PRO A 265 -0.90 -2.56 -17.62
CA PRO A 265 -1.45 -1.21 -17.48
C PRO A 265 -0.62 -0.18 -18.26
N LEU A 266 -0.51 -0.36 -19.58
CA LEU A 266 0.34 0.44 -20.47
C LEU A 266 0.10 1.95 -20.34
N SER A 267 -1.14 2.36 -20.09
CA SER A 267 -1.47 3.74 -19.77
C SER A 267 -2.66 3.87 -18.83
N VAL A 268 -2.53 4.69 -17.79
CA VAL A 268 -3.62 5.04 -16.86
C VAL A 268 -3.98 6.51 -17.09
N GLY A 269 -5.25 6.80 -17.41
CA GLY A 269 -5.69 8.18 -17.69
C GLY A 269 -4.87 8.88 -18.78
N ASN A 270 -4.57 8.19 -19.88
CA ASN A 270 -3.70 8.65 -20.99
C ASN A 270 -2.24 8.97 -20.61
N ARG A 271 -1.76 8.54 -19.44
CA ARG A 271 -0.35 8.64 -19.07
C ARG A 271 0.34 7.30 -19.34
N PRO A 272 1.23 7.20 -20.34
CA PRO A 272 1.96 5.98 -20.60
C PRO A 272 2.89 5.63 -19.43
N ASN A 273 3.08 4.35 -19.17
CA ASN A 273 4.04 3.87 -18.18
C ASN A 273 5.20 3.18 -18.90
N ALA A 274 6.37 3.83 -18.89
CA ALA A 274 7.58 3.34 -19.57
C ALA A 274 8.01 1.96 -19.09
N ASN A 275 7.84 1.63 -17.81
CA ASN A 275 8.23 0.34 -17.26
C ASN A 275 7.47 -0.83 -17.90
N TYR A 276 6.16 -0.67 -18.15
CA TYR A 276 5.36 -1.70 -18.80
C TYR A 276 5.61 -1.79 -20.30
N VAL A 277 5.94 -0.66 -20.94
CA VAL A 277 6.40 -0.66 -22.33
C VAL A 277 7.73 -1.41 -22.45
N GLU A 278 8.68 -1.19 -21.54
CA GLU A 278 9.95 -1.91 -21.54
C GLU A 278 9.78 -3.40 -21.22
N PHE A 279 8.86 -3.76 -20.31
CA PHE A 279 8.49 -5.16 -20.10
C PHE A 279 7.98 -5.81 -21.38
N TYR A 280 7.04 -5.15 -22.08
CA TYR A 280 6.53 -5.62 -23.37
C TYR A 280 7.64 -5.78 -24.42
N GLN A 281 8.55 -4.82 -24.52
CA GLN A 281 9.70 -4.87 -25.43
C GLN A 281 10.63 -6.05 -25.13
N GLY A 282 10.93 -6.29 -23.85
CA GLY A 282 11.66 -7.47 -23.40
C GLY A 282 10.95 -8.78 -23.75
N PHE A 283 9.65 -8.84 -23.51
CA PHE A 283 8.80 -9.99 -23.80
C PHE A 283 8.82 -10.35 -25.29
N LEU A 284 8.71 -9.35 -26.17
CA LEU A 284 8.81 -9.55 -27.62
C LEU A 284 10.15 -10.18 -28.04
N LEU A 285 11.27 -9.71 -27.49
CA LEU A 285 12.59 -10.30 -27.79
C LEU A 285 12.71 -11.74 -27.28
N GLY A 286 12.05 -12.06 -26.16
CA GLY A 286 11.97 -13.43 -25.66
C GLY A 286 11.16 -14.34 -26.58
N LEU A 287 10.00 -13.88 -27.07
CA LEU A 287 9.21 -14.63 -28.05
C LEU A 287 9.93 -14.82 -29.39
N GLU A 288 10.66 -13.80 -29.86
CA GLU A 288 11.49 -13.90 -31.06
C GLU A 288 12.55 -15.00 -30.90
N GLU A 289 13.13 -15.13 -29.71
CA GLU A 289 14.10 -16.18 -29.42
C GLU A 289 13.46 -17.58 -29.32
N LEU A 290 12.24 -17.70 -28.78
CA LEU A 290 11.51 -18.96 -28.85
C LEU A 290 11.23 -19.38 -30.30
N LYS A 291 10.87 -18.42 -31.14
CA LYS A 291 10.63 -18.65 -32.57
C LYS A 291 11.89 -19.10 -33.30
N SER A 292 13.05 -18.48 -33.01
CA SER A 292 14.33 -18.85 -33.65
C SER A 292 14.79 -20.27 -33.28
N ARG A 293 14.33 -20.81 -32.15
CA ARG A 293 14.58 -22.19 -31.70
C ARG A 293 13.65 -23.24 -32.35
N GLY A 294 12.88 -22.86 -33.37
CA GLY A 294 12.00 -23.78 -34.12
C GLY A 294 10.78 -24.26 -33.33
N ARG A 295 10.41 -23.54 -32.26
CA ARG A 295 9.18 -23.79 -31.50
C ARG A 295 8.03 -23.19 -32.31
N GLY A 296 6.93 -23.92 -32.50
CA GLY A 296 5.82 -23.57 -33.40
C GLY A 296 5.23 -22.16 -33.26
N GLU A 297 4.23 -21.86 -34.07
CA GLU A 297 3.64 -20.53 -34.15
C GLU A 297 3.30 -19.93 -32.76
N THR A 298 3.55 -18.64 -32.59
CA THR A 298 3.24 -17.93 -31.34
C THR A 298 2.47 -16.67 -31.70
N SER A 299 1.28 -16.53 -31.13
CA SER A 299 0.42 -15.36 -31.28
C SER A 299 0.36 -14.61 -29.95
N LEU A 300 0.56 -13.30 -30.01
CA LEU A 300 0.54 -12.42 -28.83
C LEU A 300 -0.55 -11.37 -29.02
N THR A 301 -1.51 -11.35 -28.09
CA THR A 301 -2.49 -10.26 -27.98
C THR A 301 -2.15 -9.40 -26.78
N LEU A 302 -1.89 -8.11 -27.03
CA LEU A 302 -1.56 -7.13 -26.00
C LEU A 302 -2.82 -6.38 -25.56
N TYR A 303 -3.14 -6.46 -24.27
CA TYR A 303 -4.25 -5.77 -23.64
C TYR A 303 -3.74 -4.67 -22.71
N ASN A 304 -4.19 -3.44 -22.96
CA ASN A 304 -4.02 -2.37 -21.98
C ASN A 304 -5.09 -2.51 -20.89
N THR A 305 -4.74 -2.84 -19.66
CA THR A 305 -5.69 -2.97 -18.54
C THR A 305 -6.12 -1.62 -17.97
N ALA A 306 -5.27 -0.59 -18.15
CA ALA A 306 -5.47 0.75 -17.62
C ALA A 306 -5.72 0.85 -16.10
N HIS A 307 -5.46 -0.21 -15.32
CA HIS A 307 -5.85 -0.31 -13.92
C HIS A 307 -7.35 -0.09 -13.70
N ASP A 308 -8.16 -0.73 -14.54
CA ASP A 308 -9.61 -0.58 -14.57
C ASP A 308 -10.29 -1.96 -14.56
N SER A 309 -10.99 -2.25 -13.45
CA SER A 309 -11.66 -3.53 -13.24
C SER A 309 -12.77 -3.81 -14.26
N VAL A 310 -13.57 -2.81 -14.63
CA VAL A 310 -14.64 -2.94 -15.63
C VAL A 310 -14.05 -3.30 -16.99
N ARG A 311 -12.93 -2.66 -17.32
CA ARG A 311 -12.20 -2.95 -18.54
C ARG A 311 -11.66 -4.39 -18.55
N ILE A 312 -11.16 -4.89 -17.43
CA ILE A 312 -10.68 -6.27 -17.32
C ILE A 312 -11.80 -7.26 -17.56
N ASP A 313 -12.98 -7.07 -16.97
CA ASP A 313 -14.15 -7.91 -17.21
C ASP A 313 -14.53 -7.95 -18.70
N SER A 314 -14.46 -6.80 -19.38
CA SER A 314 -14.69 -6.73 -20.84
C SER A 314 -13.63 -7.47 -21.66
N ILE A 315 -12.37 -7.46 -21.21
CA ILE A 315 -11.26 -8.15 -21.87
C ILE A 315 -11.45 -9.66 -21.76
N VAL A 316 -11.65 -10.17 -20.55
CA VAL A 316 -11.74 -11.62 -20.31
C VAL A 316 -12.99 -12.25 -20.91
N SER A 317 -14.06 -11.46 -21.06
CA SER A 317 -15.30 -11.87 -21.75
C SER A 317 -15.23 -11.71 -23.27
N GLY A 318 -14.16 -11.12 -23.80
CA GLY A 318 -14.00 -10.82 -25.21
C GLY A 318 -13.57 -12.02 -26.06
N GLN A 319 -14.04 -12.08 -27.30
CA GLN A 319 -13.73 -13.16 -28.25
C GLN A 319 -12.23 -13.32 -28.55
N LEU A 320 -11.45 -12.23 -28.46
CA LEU A 320 -9.99 -12.27 -28.67
C LEU A 320 -9.24 -12.92 -27.49
N PHE A 321 -9.86 -13.01 -26.31
CA PHE A 321 -9.29 -13.63 -25.12
C PHE A 321 -9.57 -15.13 -25.09
N GLU A 322 -10.68 -15.55 -25.70
CA GLU A 322 -11.09 -16.95 -25.82
C GLU A 322 -9.98 -17.83 -26.45
N GLY A 323 -9.74 -18.99 -25.84
CA GLY A 323 -8.76 -19.96 -26.32
C GLY A 323 -7.29 -19.54 -26.09
N THR A 324 -7.05 -18.52 -25.26
CA THR A 324 -5.71 -18.20 -24.76
C THR A 324 -5.11 -19.40 -24.03
N ASN A 325 -3.82 -19.66 -24.25
CA ASN A 325 -3.10 -20.77 -23.62
C ASN A 325 -2.22 -20.31 -22.45
N LEU A 326 -1.83 -19.04 -22.43
CA LEU A 326 -1.01 -18.45 -21.38
C LEU A 326 -1.45 -17.00 -21.17
N ILE A 327 -1.73 -16.63 -19.93
CA ILE A 327 -2.00 -15.24 -19.57
C ILE A 327 -0.77 -14.71 -18.83
N VAL A 328 -0.25 -13.56 -19.25
CA VAL A 328 0.84 -12.86 -18.57
C VAL A 328 0.31 -11.50 -18.13
N GLY A 329 0.31 -11.26 -16.82
CA GLY A 329 -0.48 -10.22 -16.18
C GLY A 329 -1.85 -10.75 -15.71
N PRO A 330 -2.73 -9.89 -15.17
CA PRO A 330 -2.52 -8.47 -14.90
C PRO A 330 -1.43 -8.20 -13.86
N VAL A 331 -1.04 -6.93 -13.73
CA VAL A 331 0.12 -6.54 -12.89
C VAL A 331 -0.27 -6.37 -11.43
N TYR A 332 -1.47 -5.85 -11.17
CA TYR A 332 -1.92 -5.55 -9.83
C TYR A 332 -2.86 -6.64 -9.31
N GLU A 333 -2.86 -6.83 -7.99
CA GLU A 333 -3.62 -7.90 -7.37
C GLU A 333 -5.13 -7.69 -7.45
N ASP A 334 -5.58 -6.45 -7.32
CA ASP A 334 -7.00 -6.05 -7.44
C ASP A 334 -7.58 -6.27 -8.85
N GLU A 335 -6.71 -6.49 -9.84
CA GLU A 335 -7.08 -6.82 -11.22
C GLU A 335 -7.18 -8.35 -11.46
N LEU A 336 -6.65 -9.19 -10.56
CA LEU A 336 -6.45 -10.62 -10.84
C LEU A 336 -7.74 -11.43 -10.79
N GLU A 337 -8.70 -11.08 -9.94
CA GLU A 337 -9.84 -11.95 -9.63
C GLU A 337 -10.65 -12.36 -10.88
N PRO A 338 -11.05 -11.46 -11.80
CA PRO A 338 -11.75 -11.87 -13.02
C PRO A 338 -10.93 -12.78 -13.93
N VAL A 339 -9.61 -12.57 -13.94
CA VAL A 339 -8.67 -13.31 -14.77
C VAL A 339 -8.45 -14.71 -14.19
N VAL A 340 -8.34 -14.83 -12.87
CA VAL A 340 -8.25 -16.11 -12.14
C VAL A 340 -9.49 -16.97 -12.42
N ARG A 341 -10.69 -16.39 -12.31
CA ARG A 341 -11.93 -17.13 -12.61
C ARG A 341 -11.96 -17.69 -14.03
N TYR A 342 -11.53 -16.90 -15.01
CA TYR A 342 -11.39 -17.38 -16.39
C TYR A 342 -10.35 -18.50 -16.49
N ALA A 343 -9.19 -18.29 -15.89
CA ALA A 343 -8.04 -19.19 -15.95
C ALA A 343 -8.33 -20.56 -15.33
N GLU A 344 -8.99 -20.61 -14.19
CA GLU A 344 -9.38 -21.85 -13.51
C GLU A 344 -10.35 -22.67 -14.38
N ARG A 345 -11.39 -22.03 -14.90
CA ARG A 345 -12.41 -22.67 -15.76
C ARG A 345 -11.83 -23.22 -17.06
N ASN A 346 -10.82 -22.54 -17.62
CA ASN A 346 -10.23 -22.90 -18.90
C ASN A 346 -8.89 -23.64 -18.77
N SER A 347 -8.44 -23.91 -17.54
CA SER A 347 -7.14 -24.50 -17.23
C SER A 347 -5.98 -23.76 -17.95
N VAL A 348 -5.90 -22.45 -17.72
CA VAL A 348 -4.90 -21.54 -18.32
C VAL A 348 -4.01 -20.98 -17.23
N PRO A 349 -2.67 -21.11 -17.30
CA PRO A 349 -1.80 -20.52 -16.32
C PRO A 349 -1.73 -18.99 -16.47
N ILE A 350 -1.65 -18.31 -15.32
CA ILE A 350 -1.46 -16.87 -15.16
C ILE A 350 -0.05 -16.63 -14.65
N VAL A 351 0.69 -15.74 -15.30
CA VAL A 351 2.00 -15.28 -14.84
C VAL A 351 1.87 -13.87 -14.30
N SER A 352 1.94 -13.68 -12.99
CA SER A 352 2.00 -12.35 -12.37
C SER A 352 3.45 -11.82 -12.45
N PRO A 353 3.71 -10.77 -13.24
CA PRO A 353 5.06 -10.52 -13.71
C PRO A 353 5.92 -9.62 -12.79
N LEU A 354 5.31 -8.85 -11.89
CA LEU A 354 5.99 -7.72 -11.25
C LEU A 354 5.73 -7.55 -9.75
N ALA A 355 4.47 -7.55 -9.33
CA ALA A 355 4.08 -7.30 -7.94
C ALA A 355 3.98 -8.62 -7.16
N SER A 356 4.25 -8.54 -5.86
CA SER A 356 3.88 -9.61 -4.93
C SER A 356 2.36 -9.62 -4.78
N ILE A 357 1.80 -10.81 -4.65
CA ILE A 357 0.38 -11.04 -4.35
C ILE A 357 0.31 -11.41 -2.87
N ASP A 358 -0.59 -10.79 -2.13
CA ASP A 358 -0.70 -10.95 -0.69
C ASP A 358 -1.87 -11.86 -0.30
N THR A 359 -3.03 -11.67 -0.94
CA THR A 359 -4.31 -12.26 -0.54
C THR A 359 -4.78 -13.40 -1.46
N ILE A 360 -4.62 -13.27 -2.78
CA ILE A 360 -5.17 -14.24 -3.73
C ILE A 360 -4.33 -15.52 -3.75
N GLN A 361 -4.99 -16.65 -3.54
CA GLN A 361 -4.43 -17.99 -3.62
C GLN A 361 -5.15 -18.75 -4.73
N SER A 362 -4.41 -19.21 -5.73
CA SER A 362 -4.96 -20.07 -6.78
C SER A 362 -3.83 -20.84 -7.48
N PRO A 363 -4.02 -22.13 -7.79
CA PRO A 363 -2.99 -22.94 -8.42
C PRO A 363 -2.74 -22.56 -9.88
N VAL A 364 -3.55 -21.66 -10.47
CA VAL A 364 -3.26 -21.13 -11.82
C VAL A 364 -2.24 -20.00 -11.83
N ILE A 365 -1.87 -19.46 -10.68
CA ILE A 365 -1.00 -18.29 -10.59
C ILE A 365 0.45 -18.70 -10.38
N TYR A 366 1.32 -18.18 -11.25
CA TYR A 366 2.76 -18.18 -11.11
C TYR A 366 3.26 -16.75 -10.89
N GLN A 367 3.75 -16.46 -9.69
CA GLN A 367 4.25 -15.15 -9.31
C GLN A 367 5.76 -15.06 -9.55
N LEU A 368 6.19 -14.17 -10.44
CA LEU A 368 7.62 -13.90 -10.70
C LEU A 368 8.29 -13.15 -9.56
N ALA A 369 7.56 -12.27 -8.88
CA ALA A 369 8.06 -11.53 -7.74
C ALA A 369 8.42 -12.51 -6.61
N PRO A 370 9.65 -12.45 -6.09
CA PRO A 370 10.07 -13.42 -5.08
C PRO A 370 9.36 -13.17 -3.75
N GLU A 371 9.15 -14.24 -2.98
CA GLU A 371 8.45 -14.19 -1.70
C GLU A 371 9.16 -13.25 -0.71
N PRO A 372 8.51 -12.18 -0.20
CA PRO A 372 9.16 -11.21 0.70
C PRO A 372 9.80 -11.84 1.94
N ALA A 373 9.18 -12.88 2.50
CA ALA A 373 9.69 -13.62 3.66
C ALA A 373 11.04 -14.29 3.40
N LYS A 374 11.40 -14.54 2.13
CA LYS A 374 12.65 -15.20 1.70
C LYS A 374 13.79 -14.23 1.39
N LYS A 375 13.57 -12.92 1.51
CA LYS A 375 14.51 -11.86 1.08
C LYS A 375 15.92 -12.05 1.63
N TYR A 376 16.03 -12.36 2.92
CA TYR A 376 17.31 -12.41 3.62
C TYR A 376 17.82 -13.83 3.90
N ASP A 377 17.18 -14.89 3.38
CA ASP A 377 17.60 -16.28 3.59
C ASP A 377 19.07 -16.50 3.20
N LYS A 378 19.52 -15.88 2.09
CA LYS A 378 20.91 -16.01 1.59
C LYS A 378 21.96 -15.33 2.46
N ILE A 379 21.56 -14.49 3.42
CA ILE A 379 22.48 -13.84 4.36
C ILE A 379 22.38 -14.41 5.78
N GLU A 380 21.46 -15.35 6.06
CA GLU A 380 21.30 -15.96 7.39
C GLU A 380 22.60 -16.57 7.89
N SER A 381 23.32 -17.33 7.06
CA SER A 381 24.63 -17.89 7.43
C SER A 381 25.70 -16.86 7.80
N LEU A 382 25.57 -15.62 7.30
CA LEU A 382 26.50 -14.52 7.62
C LEU A 382 26.16 -13.88 8.96
N ILE A 383 24.87 -13.86 9.30
CA ILE A 383 24.31 -13.31 10.55
C ILE A 383 24.44 -14.33 11.70
N ASP A 384 24.27 -15.62 11.40
CA ASP A 384 24.32 -16.73 12.36
C ASP A 384 25.73 -17.30 12.54
N GLY A 385 26.64 -16.88 11.67
CA GLY A 385 28.03 -17.32 11.69
C GLY A 385 28.82 -16.78 12.90
N ASN A 386 30.09 -17.15 12.96
CA ASN A 386 31.01 -16.69 14.00
C ASN A 386 31.48 -15.22 13.80
N LYS A 387 30.73 -14.42 13.04
CA LYS A 387 31.08 -13.03 12.74
C LYS A 387 30.58 -12.10 13.83
N GLU A 388 31.34 -11.06 14.09
CA GLU A 388 30.89 -9.92 14.89
C GLU A 388 30.02 -9.01 14.02
N ILE A 389 28.81 -8.70 14.48
CA ILE A 389 27.86 -7.87 13.72
C ILE A 389 28.01 -6.42 14.17
N CYS A 390 28.29 -5.53 13.21
CA CYS A 390 28.47 -4.10 13.44
C CYS A 390 27.47 -3.28 12.60
N LEU A 391 26.51 -2.65 13.27
CA LEU A 391 25.49 -1.80 12.65
C LEU A 391 26.00 -0.37 12.52
N ILE A 392 25.92 0.20 11.33
CA ILE A 392 26.38 1.56 11.03
C ILE A 392 25.20 2.44 10.62
N TYR A 393 24.89 3.41 11.46
CA TYR A 393 23.85 4.42 11.25
C TYR A 393 24.47 5.72 10.76
N ALA A 394 23.87 6.38 9.77
CA ALA A 394 24.24 7.74 9.36
C ALA A 394 23.11 8.73 9.73
N ALA A 395 23.29 9.99 9.32
CA ALA A 395 22.28 11.03 9.50
C ALA A 395 20.97 10.74 8.73
N SER A 396 21.07 9.99 7.63
CA SER A 396 19.94 9.56 6.82
C SER A 396 20.09 8.07 6.49
N ASN A 397 19.13 7.28 6.94
CA ASN A 397 19.13 5.82 6.81
C ASN A 397 17.96 5.33 5.97
N ASP A 398 18.15 4.17 5.34
CA ASP A 398 17.11 3.42 4.66
C ASP A 398 16.26 2.70 5.71
N THR A 399 15.14 3.31 6.11
CA THR A 399 14.28 2.81 7.19
C THR A 399 13.69 1.43 6.87
N GLU A 400 13.36 1.16 5.62
CA GLU A 400 12.82 -0.15 5.21
C GLU A 400 13.89 -1.23 5.37
N PHE A 401 15.08 -0.99 4.79
CA PHE A 401 16.21 -1.92 4.92
C PHE A 401 16.63 -2.12 6.38
N GLU A 402 16.62 -1.04 7.18
CA GLU A 402 16.89 -1.09 8.62
C GLU A 402 15.89 -1.99 9.35
N GLN A 403 14.59 -1.76 9.19
CA GLN A 403 13.55 -2.54 9.84
C GLN A 403 13.62 -4.03 9.46
N GLU A 404 13.76 -4.32 8.17
CA GLU A 404 13.78 -5.70 7.68
C GLU A 404 15.01 -6.48 8.19
N VAL A 405 16.19 -5.85 8.22
CA VAL A 405 17.40 -6.51 8.70
C VAL A 405 17.40 -6.63 10.22
N LEU A 406 16.93 -5.60 10.96
CA LEU A 406 16.82 -5.68 12.42
C LEU A 406 15.88 -6.81 12.87
N ALA A 407 14.79 -7.06 12.13
CA ALA A 407 13.91 -8.20 12.39
C ALA A 407 14.65 -9.55 12.29
N ARG A 408 15.68 -9.66 11.44
CA ARG A 408 16.54 -10.87 11.34
C ARG A 408 17.61 -10.95 12.42
N LEU A 409 17.86 -9.86 13.14
CA LEU A 409 18.82 -9.79 14.23
C LEU A 409 18.19 -9.98 15.62
N GLU A 410 16.89 -10.27 15.70
CA GLU A 410 16.21 -10.50 16.96
C GLU A 410 16.90 -11.62 17.77
N GLY A 411 17.20 -11.33 19.04
CA GLY A 411 17.93 -12.25 19.93
C GLY A 411 19.44 -12.36 19.65
N LYS A 412 20.00 -11.63 18.67
CA LYS A 412 21.42 -11.66 18.33
C LYS A 412 22.18 -10.48 18.94
N SER A 413 23.45 -10.71 19.27
CA SER A 413 24.33 -9.65 19.75
C SER A 413 24.95 -8.90 18.59
N TYR A 414 24.93 -7.57 18.66
CA TYR A 414 25.57 -6.69 17.70
C TYR A 414 26.10 -5.44 18.39
N ASN A 415 27.13 -4.84 17.80
CA ASN A 415 27.60 -3.51 18.14
C ASN A 415 26.98 -2.49 17.19
N ALA A 416 26.67 -1.30 17.68
CA ALA A 416 26.01 -0.27 16.87
C ALA A 416 26.71 1.07 16.98
N TYR A 417 26.98 1.68 15.83
CA TYR A 417 27.75 2.92 15.71
C TYR A 417 26.97 3.96 14.92
N THR A 418 27.18 5.23 15.29
CA THR A 418 26.71 6.37 14.51
C THR A 418 27.89 6.99 13.77
N TYR A 419 27.82 6.97 12.45
CA TYR A 419 28.71 7.66 11.54
C TYR A 419 28.37 9.15 11.48
N THR A 420 29.39 9.98 11.65
CA THR A 420 29.33 11.42 11.39
C THR A 420 30.59 11.86 10.64
N PHE A 421 30.46 12.93 9.85
CA PHE A 421 31.59 13.55 9.17
C PHE A 421 31.81 14.96 9.69
N ASN A 422 32.97 15.21 10.30
CA ASN A 422 33.40 16.54 10.73
C ASN A 422 34.90 16.70 10.45
N LYS A 423 35.25 17.08 9.22
CA LYS A 423 36.62 17.08 8.66
C LYS A 423 37.24 15.68 8.52
N GLU A 424 36.87 14.75 9.40
CA GLU A 424 37.21 13.33 9.37
C GLU A 424 35.97 12.46 9.60
N SER A 425 36.09 11.18 9.25
CA SER A 425 35.06 10.16 9.50
C SER A 425 35.12 9.69 10.94
N ILE A 426 34.01 9.79 11.67
CA ILE A 426 33.91 9.46 13.10
C ILE A 426 32.80 8.43 13.30
N PHE A 427 33.08 7.35 14.05
CA PHE A 427 32.13 6.29 14.38
C PHE A 427 31.94 6.23 15.90
N THR A 428 30.80 6.71 16.39
CA THR A 428 30.55 6.75 17.84
C THR A 428 29.65 5.58 18.28
N PRO A 429 30.05 4.77 19.27
CA PRO A 429 29.20 3.71 19.82
C PRO A 429 27.85 4.26 20.33
N ARG A 430 26.74 3.57 20.02
CA ARG A 430 25.39 3.96 20.45
C ARG A 430 25.03 3.47 21.85
N THR A 431 25.76 2.47 22.36
CA THR A 431 25.47 1.77 23.63
C THR A 431 26.44 2.11 24.77
N ALA A 432 27.49 2.91 24.53
CA ALA A 432 28.45 3.27 25.57
C ALA A 432 27.96 4.46 26.43
N SER A 433 27.89 4.28 27.75
CA SER A 433 27.58 5.32 28.75
C SER A 433 28.69 6.38 28.87
N THR A 434 29.86 6.14 28.30
CA THR A 434 30.97 7.09 28.21
C THR A 434 31.23 7.46 26.76
N ARG A 435 31.20 8.75 26.43
CA ARG A 435 31.65 9.34 25.15
C ARG A 435 33.17 9.15 24.98
N ARG A 436 33.64 7.91 24.80
CA ARG A 436 34.91 7.69 24.11
C ARG A 436 34.63 7.74 22.62
N LEU A 437 35.31 8.63 21.92
CA LEU A 437 35.44 8.57 20.47
C LEU A 437 36.26 7.31 20.21
N GLU A 438 35.62 6.22 19.78
CA GLU A 438 36.37 5.13 19.18
C GLU A 438 36.75 5.59 17.78
N GLU A 439 38.05 5.68 17.51
CA GLU A 439 38.54 5.89 16.15
C GLU A 439 38.21 4.62 15.35
N THR A 440 37.95 4.74 14.05
CA THR A 440 37.60 3.59 13.17
C THR A 440 38.57 2.39 13.29
N ILE A 441 39.79 2.63 13.75
CA ILE A 441 40.82 1.63 14.06
C ILE A 441 40.33 0.61 15.09
N ASP A 442 39.62 1.04 16.13
CA ASP A 442 39.20 0.16 17.23
C ASP A 442 38.12 -0.83 16.78
N ILE A 443 37.23 -0.41 15.86
CA ILE A 443 36.15 -1.26 15.34
C ILE A 443 36.69 -2.47 14.57
N LEU A 444 37.80 -2.29 13.85
CA LEU A 444 38.43 -3.35 13.06
C LEU A 444 39.47 -4.17 13.85
N ASN A 445 39.77 -3.77 15.09
CA ASN A 445 40.77 -4.40 15.94
C ASN A 445 40.15 -5.50 16.80
N THR A 446 39.66 -6.55 16.15
CA THR A 446 39.07 -7.74 16.78
C THR A 446 39.63 -9.00 16.12
N ASP A 447 39.61 -10.11 16.85
CA ASP A 447 40.06 -11.42 16.36
C ASP A 447 38.98 -12.14 15.54
N LYS A 448 37.75 -11.63 15.51
CA LYS A 448 36.63 -12.19 14.75
C LYS A 448 36.46 -11.47 13.42
N ASP A 449 36.02 -12.21 12.40
CA ASP A 449 35.53 -11.61 11.17
C ASP A 449 34.33 -10.72 11.45
N ILE A 450 34.19 -9.61 10.73
CA ILE A 450 33.12 -8.63 10.95
C ILE A 450 32.12 -8.67 9.79
N LEU A 451 30.83 -8.59 10.11
CA LEU A 451 29.78 -8.21 9.18
C LEU A 451 29.31 -6.79 9.50
N PHE A 452 29.69 -5.84 8.65
CA PHE A 452 29.13 -4.49 8.72
C PHE A 452 27.78 -4.46 8.04
N ILE A 453 26.78 -3.89 8.70
CA ILE A 453 25.46 -3.62 8.12
C ILE A 453 25.30 -2.11 8.11
N VAL A 454 25.30 -1.52 6.92
CA VAL A 454 25.34 -0.06 6.77
C VAL A 454 23.98 0.42 6.28
N PHE A 455 23.28 1.16 7.15
CA PHE A 455 21.93 1.63 6.88
C PHE A 455 21.88 2.95 6.11
N ALA A 456 23.03 3.60 5.87
CA ALA A 456 23.10 4.88 5.18
C ALA A 456 22.44 4.84 3.78
N ASN A 457 21.59 5.83 3.49
CA ASN A 457 20.90 5.94 2.20
C ASN A 457 21.37 7.13 1.34
N ARG A 458 22.24 7.98 1.88
CA ARG A 458 22.87 9.08 1.16
C ARG A 458 24.16 8.59 0.52
N GLU A 459 24.27 8.78 -0.79
CA GLU A 459 25.43 8.40 -1.60
C GLU A 459 26.77 8.88 -1.01
N THR A 460 26.84 10.13 -0.56
CA THR A 460 28.06 10.71 0.03
C THR A 460 28.46 10.09 1.37
N ASP A 461 27.49 9.66 2.18
CA ASP A 461 27.79 9.03 3.47
C ASP A 461 28.27 7.60 3.23
N VAL A 462 27.63 6.87 2.30
CA VAL A 462 28.04 5.52 1.91
C VAL A 462 29.48 5.51 1.36
N ASP A 463 29.78 6.41 0.42
CA ASP A 463 31.13 6.51 -0.16
C ASP A 463 32.20 6.77 0.91
N ARG A 464 31.95 7.72 1.83
CA ARG A 464 32.89 8.02 2.91
C ARG A 464 33.04 6.88 3.91
N ILE A 465 31.96 6.22 4.30
CA ILE A 465 32.01 5.07 5.21
C ILE A 465 32.88 3.97 4.60
N LEU A 466 32.58 3.55 3.38
CA LEU A 466 33.31 2.49 2.67
C LEU A 466 34.76 2.87 2.37
N GLY A 467 35.00 4.13 1.98
CA GLY A 467 36.35 4.66 1.78
C GLY A 467 37.17 4.64 3.07
N THR A 468 36.54 4.93 4.21
CA THR A 468 37.22 4.88 5.52
C THR A 468 37.57 3.44 5.90
N PHE A 469 36.65 2.49 5.74
CA PHE A 469 36.93 1.06 6.01
C PHE A 469 38.08 0.51 5.16
N ALA A 470 38.10 0.83 3.86
CA ALA A 470 39.19 0.42 2.97
C ALA A 470 40.52 1.07 3.38
N SER A 471 40.53 2.38 3.67
CA SER A 471 41.73 3.12 4.06
C SER A 471 42.34 2.60 5.36
N VAL A 472 41.50 2.34 6.39
CA VAL A 472 41.97 1.81 7.67
C VAL A 472 42.53 0.41 7.51
N LYS A 473 41.89 -0.45 6.70
CA LYS A 473 42.42 -1.79 6.41
C LYS A 473 43.81 -1.73 5.77
N VAL A 474 43.99 -0.90 4.75
CA VAL A 474 45.29 -0.74 4.07
C VAL A 474 46.36 -0.19 5.01
N SER A 475 46.09 0.94 5.67
CA SER A 475 47.04 1.61 6.59
C SER A 475 47.51 0.69 7.72
N ASN A 476 46.60 -0.08 8.32
CA ASN A 476 46.95 -0.98 9.42
C ASN A 476 47.69 -2.23 8.92
N THR A 477 47.32 -2.76 7.75
CA THR A 477 48.06 -3.88 7.13
C THR A 477 49.50 -3.49 6.82
N GLU A 478 49.75 -2.29 6.29
CA GLU A 478 51.09 -1.75 6.05
C GLU A 478 51.90 -1.62 7.35
N ARG A 479 51.24 -1.30 8.46
CA ARG A 479 51.84 -1.23 9.80
C ARG A 479 51.99 -2.59 10.48
N SER A 480 51.67 -3.69 9.80
CA SER A 480 51.66 -5.05 10.37
C SER A 480 50.75 -5.19 11.60
N ILE A 481 49.73 -4.34 11.71
CA ILE A 481 48.67 -4.46 12.71
C ILE A 481 47.65 -5.45 12.16
N LYS A 482 47.29 -6.46 12.94
CA LYS A 482 46.25 -7.41 12.56
C LYS A 482 44.91 -6.67 12.43
N VAL A 483 44.25 -6.83 11.28
CA VAL A 483 42.93 -6.25 11.00
C VAL A 483 41.96 -7.40 10.76
N ALA A 484 40.76 -7.32 11.33
CA ALA A 484 39.71 -8.27 11.06
C ALA A 484 39.36 -8.31 9.56
N GLU A 485 39.10 -9.50 9.03
CA GLU A 485 38.43 -9.60 7.73
C GLU A 485 36.98 -9.16 7.87
N TYR A 486 36.46 -8.48 6.85
CA TYR A 486 35.10 -7.96 6.90
C TYR A 486 34.38 -8.03 5.56
N ALA A 487 33.06 -8.01 5.65
CA ALA A 487 32.17 -7.78 4.53
C ALA A 487 31.09 -6.76 4.91
N VAL A 488 30.56 -6.07 3.92
CA VAL A 488 29.54 -5.04 4.12
C VAL A 488 28.23 -5.46 3.47
N LEU A 489 27.15 -5.53 4.26
CA LEU A 489 25.79 -5.63 3.75
C LEU A 489 25.19 -4.23 3.62
N GLY A 490 24.74 -3.87 2.42
CA GLY A 490 24.12 -2.58 2.12
C GLY A 490 22.75 -2.72 1.44
N SER A 491 22.03 -1.60 1.39
CA SER A 491 20.75 -1.53 0.68
C SER A 491 20.95 -1.71 -0.84
N SER A 492 20.03 -2.43 -1.49
CA SER A 492 20.03 -2.56 -2.96
C SER A 492 19.81 -1.22 -3.67
N ARG A 493 19.34 -0.18 -2.97
CA ARG A 493 19.22 1.19 -3.50
C ARG A 493 20.58 1.77 -3.89
N TRP A 494 21.69 1.29 -3.31
CA TRP A 494 23.04 1.74 -3.66
C TRP A 494 23.40 1.45 -5.12
N SER A 495 22.74 0.49 -5.77
CA SER A 495 22.89 0.23 -7.21
C SER A 495 22.45 1.40 -8.11
N ARG A 496 21.73 2.38 -7.55
CA ARG A 496 21.27 3.60 -8.25
C ARG A 496 22.19 4.80 -8.07
N PHE A 497 23.23 4.66 -7.24
CA PHE A 497 24.24 5.70 -7.05
C PHE A 497 25.10 5.82 -8.31
N ASN A 498 25.40 7.06 -8.71
CA ASN A 498 26.09 7.37 -9.97
C ASN A 498 27.56 7.74 -9.76
N ASN A 499 27.91 8.15 -8.55
CA ASN A 499 29.19 8.76 -8.19
C ASN A 499 30.05 7.85 -7.31
N ILE A 500 29.58 6.66 -6.92
CA ILE A 500 30.39 5.67 -6.22
C ILE A 500 31.07 4.76 -7.24
N ASP A 501 32.41 4.71 -7.19
CA ASP A 501 33.19 3.77 -7.99
C ASP A 501 32.92 2.34 -7.50
N ASN A 502 32.65 1.40 -8.41
CA ASN A 502 32.51 -0.02 -8.09
C ASN A 502 33.76 -0.58 -7.38
N THR A 503 34.93 0.01 -7.60
CA THR A 503 36.17 -0.29 -6.85
C THR A 503 35.97 -0.19 -5.35
N THR A 504 35.20 0.80 -4.88
CA THR A 504 34.84 0.95 -3.47
C THR A 504 34.02 -0.24 -2.97
N PHE A 505 33.10 -0.78 -3.78
CA PHE A 505 32.34 -1.97 -3.44
C PHE A 505 33.19 -3.24 -3.39
N PHE A 506 34.11 -3.41 -4.36
CA PHE A 506 35.04 -4.55 -4.38
C PHE A 506 35.98 -4.55 -3.18
N ASN A 507 36.57 -3.40 -2.85
CA ASN A 507 37.51 -3.26 -1.73
C ASN A 507 36.87 -3.58 -0.36
N ASN A 508 35.56 -3.45 -0.25
CA ASN A 508 34.80 -3.61 0.99
C ASN A 508 33.98 -4.92 1.05
N ASN A 509 34.15 -5.82 0.07
CA ASN A 509 33.34 -7.05 -0.05
C ASN A 509 31.83 -6.78 0.05
N VAL A 510 31.34 -5.76 -0.67
CA VAL A 510 29.93 -5.32 -0.53
C VAL A 510 28.97 -6.39 -1.03
N MET A 511 27.89 -6.59 -0.28
CA MET A 511 26.80 -7.50 -0.56
C MET A 511 25.48 -6.75 -0.57
N MET A 512 24.61 -7.07 -1.53
CA MET A 512 23.28 -6.48 -1.65
C MET A 512 22.26 -7.55 -2.03
N VAL A 513 21.13 -7.58 -1.32
CA VAL A 513 20.00 -8.42 -1.69
C VAL A 513 19.09 -7.64 -2.63
N SER A 514 18.84 -8.17 -3.82
CA SER A 514 18.01 -7.54 -4.84
C SER A 514 17.12 -8.56 -5.52
N THR A 515 16.12 -8.09 -6.27
CA THR A 515 15.37 -8.94 -7.20
C THR A 515 16.08 -9.07 -8.56
N TYR A 516 17.16 -8.31 -8.77
CA TYR A 516 17.88 -8.27 -10.03
C TYR A 516 19.25 -7.57 -9.94
N HIS A 517 20.15 -7.94 -10.84
CA HIS A 517 21.39 -7.23 -11.14
C HIS A 517 21.73 -7.44 -12.61
N ALA A 518 22.23 -6.41 -13.31
CA ALA A 518 22.68 -6.52 -14.69
C ALA A 518 24.20 -6.77 -14.79
N LYS A 519 24.60 -8.04 -14.76
CA LYS A 519 25.98 -8.48 -14.96
C LYS A 519 26.38 -8.40 -16.44
N ARG A 520 26.75 -7.20 -16.91
CA ARG A 520 27.01 -6.91 -18.34
C ARG A 520 28.28 -7.53 -18.92
N ASP A 521 29.10 -8.22 -18.14
CA ASP A 521 30.19 -9.08 -18.62
C ASP A 521 29.69 -10.50 -18.98
N ASN A 522 28.47 -10.88 -18.58
CA ASN A 522 27.84 -12.13 -18.98
C ASN A 522 27.48 -12.12 -20.48
N ALA A 523 27.82 -13.20 -21.19
CA ALA A 523 27.61 -13.30 -22.64
C ALA A 523 26.13 -13.24 -23.06
N ALA A 524 25.23 -13.89 -22.32
CA ALA A 524 23.79 -13.87 -22.60
C ALA A 524 23.20 -12.47 -22.38
N VAL A 525 23.59 -11.80 -21.28
CA VAL A 525 23.18 -10.42 -20.98
C VAL A 525 23.69 -9.46 -22.06
N ARG A 526 24.96 -9.55 -22.48
CA ARG A 526 25.49 -8.72 -23.58
C ARG A 526 24.76 -8.95 -24.91
N ALA A 527 24.43 -10.20 -25.22
CA ALA A 527 23.70 -10.53 -26.43
C ALA A 527 22.28 -9.92 -26.39
N PHE A 528 21.59 -10.03 -25.26
CA PHE A 528 20.30 -9.39 -25.04
C PHE A 528 20.40 -7.86 -25.14
N ASP A 529 21.33 -7.21 -24.42
CA ASP A 529 21.54 -5.76 -24.46
C ASP A 529 21.78 -5.28 -25.89
N SER A 530 22.63 -5.99 -26.65
CA SER A 530 22.93 -5.65 -28.04
C SER A 530 21.69 -5.71 -28.94
N ARG A 531 20.84 -6.73 -28.76
CA ARG A 531 19.55 -6.86 -29.48
C ARG A 531 18.59 -5.76 -29.07
N TYR A 532 18.47 -5.50 -27.77
CA TYR A 532 17.57 -4.50 -27.22
C TYR A 532 17.93 -3.09 -27.71
N ILE A 533 19.21 -2.70 -27.63
CA ILE A 533 19.70 -1.41 -28.15
C ILE A 533 19.48 -1.33 -29.66
N ARG A 534 19.71 -2.41 -30.41
CA ARG A 534 19.48 -2.43 -31.86
C ARG A 534 18.02 -2.14 -32.20
N SER A 535 17.08 -2.77 -31.48
CA SER A 535 15.64 -2.68 -31.72
C SER A 535 15.02 -1.38 -31.20
N TYR A 536 15.41 -0.94 -29.99
CA TYR A 536 14.71 0.11 -29.24
C TYR A 536 15.56 1.36 -28.95
N LYS A 537 16.84 1.36 -29.36
CA LYS A 537 17.76 2.51 -29.27
C LYS A 537 18.00 3.04 -27.85
N THR A 538 17.79 2.21 -26.84
CA THR A 538 18.03 2.52 -25.43
C THR A 538 18.61 1.32 -24.70
N LEU A 539 19.18 1.54 -23.52
CA LEU A 539 19.63 0.47 -22.64
C LEU A 539 18.41 -0.20 -21.97
N PRO A 540 18.38 -1.54 -21.86
CA PRO A 540 17.29 -2.22 -21.15
C PRO A 540 17.34 -1.95 -19.65
N SER A 541 16.17 -1.70 -19.04
CA SER A 541 15.99 -1.74 -17.59
C SER A 541 15.64 -3.13 -17.09
N LEU A 542 15.56 -3.28 -15.76
CA LEU A 542 14.98 -4.44 -15.06
C LEU A 542 13.71 -4.99 -15.74
N TYR A 543 12.79 -4.11 -16.14
CA TYR A 543 11.49 -4.52 -16.68
C TYR A 543 11.65 -5.26 -18.01
N ALA A 544 12.55 -4.81 -18.88
CA ALA A 544 12.88 -5.49 -20.12
C ALA A 544 13.45 -6.90 -19.87
N TYR A 545 14.36 -7.05 -18.92
CA TYR A 545 14.91 -8.37 -18.58
C TYR A 545 13.82 -9.30 -18.02
N ARG A 546 12.95 -8.80 -17.13
CA ARG A 546 11.82 -9.58 -16.60
C ARG A 546 10.84 -9.99 -17.68
N GLY A 547 10.54 -9.11 -18.63
CA GLY A 547 9.68 -9.42 -19.77
C GLY A 547 10.28 -10.55 -20.62
N TYR A 548 11.58 -10.47 -20.91
CA TYR A 548 12.30 -11.52 -21.63
C TYR A 548 12.28 -12.85 -20.86
N ASP A 549 12.64 -12.84 -19.57
CA ASP A 549 12.69 -14.04 -18.74
C ASP A 549 11.30 -14.69 -18.64
N ALA A 550 10.23 -13.89 -18.46
CA ALA A 550 8.85 -14.38 -18.45
C ALA A 550 8.47 -15.08 -19.76
N ALA A 551 8.78 -14.46 -20.91
CA ALA A 551 8.52 -15.06 -22.21
C ALA A 551 9.25 -16.41 -22.37
N ILE A 552 10.54 -16.46 -22.04
CA ILE A 552 11.36 -17.66 -22.20
C ILE A 552 10.89 -18.79 -21.27
N ILE A 553 10.70 -18.51 -19.98
CA ILE A 553 10.32 -19.51 -18.97
C ILE A 553 8.96 -20.10 -19.31
N PHE A 554 7.95 -19.26 -19.46
CA PHE A 554 6.56 -19.72 -19.61
C PHE A 554 6.24 -20.16 -21.04
N GLY A 555 6.81 -19.53 -22.05
CA GLY A 555 6.65 -19.99 -23.44
C GLY A 555 7.29 -21.36 -23.70
N GLN A 556 8.36 -21.72 -22.96
CA GLN A 556 8.90 -23.10 -22.97
C GLN A 556 8.06 -24.04 -22.11
N GLY A 557 7.63 -23.59 -20.92
CA GLY A 557 6.80 -24.36 -20.00
C GLY A 557 5.52 -24.89 -20.64
N MET A 558 4.83 -24.05 -21.42
CA MET A 558 3.60 -24.45 -22.13
C MET A 558 3.80 -25.60 -23.11
N ARG A 559 5.04 -25.92 -23.52
CA ARG A 559 5.36 -27.04 -24.42
C ARG A 559 6.03 -28.22 -23.70
N ALA A 560 6.27 -28.09 -22.40
CA ALA A 560 7.06 -29.04 -21.61
C ALA A 560 6.30 -29.57 -20.39
N ASP A 561 4.95 -29.49 -20.41
CA ASP A 561 4.08 -29.73 -19.26
C ASP A 561 4.43 -28.80 -18.10
N ILE A 562 3.71 -27.67 -17.98
CA ILE A 562 4.10 -26.58 -17.08
C ILE A 562 4.09 -26.98 -15.60
N ASP A 563 3.16 -27.87 -15.20
CA ASP A 563 3.04 -28.36 -13.82
C ASP A 563 4.28 -29.16 -13.41
N TYR A 564 4.64 -30.16 -14.21
CA TYR A 564 5.79 -31.02 -13.94
C TYR A 564 7.12 -30.34 -14.25
N SER A 565 7.15 -29.46 -15.26
CA SER A 565 8.40 -28.82 -15.67
C SER A 565 8.86 -27.79 -14.66
N MET A 566 7.96 -27.00 -14.05
CA MET A 566 8.35 -25.82 -13.26
C MET A 566 8.56 -26.04 -11.77
N LEU A 567 7.87 -27.01 -11.15
CA LEU A 567 7.97 -27.22 -9.71
C LEU A 567 9.42 -27.52 -9.28
N ASP A 568 9.94 -26.71 -8.35
CA ASP A 568 11.26 -26.84 -7.74
C ASP A 568 12.47 -26.83 -8.69
N LYS A 569 12.28 -26.50 -9.97
CA LYS A 569 13.36 -26.35 -10.94
C LYS A 569 13.89 -24.92 -10.96
N ARG A 570 15.20 -24.80 -11.18
CA ARG A 570 15.88 -23.50 -11.34
C ARG A 570 15.86 -23.08 -12.81
N TYR A 571 15.43 -21.85 -13.06
CA TYR A 571 15.43 -21.22 -14.38
C TYR A 571 16.29 -19.97 -14.35
N THR A 572 17.24 -19.87 -15.26
CA THR A 572 18.13 -18.69 -15.37
C THR A 572 18.29 -18.30 -16.85
N PRO A 573 17.27 -17.72 -17.51
CA PRO A 573 17.32 -17.46 -18.94
C PRO A 573 18.42 -16.44 -19.30
N LEU A 574 18.48 -15.32 -18.58
CA LEU A 574 19.59 -14.37 -18.65
C LEU A 574 20.54 -14.50 -17.45
N GLN A 575 20.08 -14.09 -16.27
CA GLN A 575 20.90 -14.10 -15.05
C GLN A 575 20.11 -14.17 -13.74
N THR A 576 18.86 -13.71 -13.74
CA THR A 576 17.96 -13.87 -12.59
C THR A 576 17.60 -15.34 -12.51
N THR A 577 17.82 -15.94 -11.34
CA THR A 577 17.36 -17.30 -11.09
C THR A 577 15.95 -17.24 -10.54
N TYR A 578 15.08 -18.08 -11.10
CA TYR A 578 13.72 -18.29 -10.64
C TYR A 578 13.58 -19.74 -10.17
N LYS A 579 12.89 -19.94 -9.06
CA LYS A 579 12.51 -21.26 -8.57
C LYS A 579 11.09 -21.17 -8.02
N PHE A 580 10.15 -21.88 -8.61
CA PHE A 580 8.75 -21.81 -8.21
C PHE A 580 8.40 -22.96 -7.26
N SER A 581 7.73 -22.64 -6.16
CA SER A 581 7.14 -23.62 -5.24
C SER A 581 5.78 -23.16 -4.74
N GLN A 582 4.96 -24.11 -4.29
CA GLN A 582 3.72 -23.84 -3.57
C GLN A 582 3.98 -24.01 -2.07
N ALA A 583 3.35 -23.18 -1.24
CA ALA A 583 3.38 -23.38 0.22
C ALA A 583 2.45 -24.53 0.65
N ALA A 584 1.32 -24.70 -0.03
CA ALA A 584 0.42 -25.84 0.08
C ALA A 584 -0.22 -26.16 -1.28
N THR A 585 -0.70 -27.40 -1.46
CA THR A 585 -1.44 -27.81 -2.67
C THR A 585 -2.65 -26.90 -2.88
N GLY A 586 -2.93 -26.53 -4.13
CA GLY A 586 -4.01 -25.59 -4.47
C GLY A 586 -3.66 -24.11 -4.25
N GLN A 587 -2.47 -23.77 -3.75
CA GLN A 587 -2.02 -22.38 -3.64
C GLN A 587 -1.22 -21.92 -4.86
N ARG A 588 -0.97 -20.61 -4.95
CA ARG A 588 -0.15 -20.05 -6.03
C ARG A 588 1.28 -20.55 -5.98
N TYR A 589 1.90 -20.63 -7.15
CA TYR A 589 3.33 -20.87 -7.30
C TYR A 589 4.10 -19.56 -7.12
N ILE A 590 5.00 -19.49 -6.15
CA ILE A 590 5.75 -18.28 -5.81
C ILE A 590 7.23 -18.49 -6.11
N ASN A 591 7.86 -17.53 -6.76
CA ASN A 591 9.32 -17.52 -6.90
C ASN A 591 9.98 -17.43 -5.51
N GLN A 592 10.89 -18.35 -5.22
CA GLN A 592 11.61 -18.45 -3.96
C GLN A 592 12.98 -17.77 -3.98
N GLU A 593 13.41 -17.28 -5.15
CA GLU A 593 14.79 -16.84 -5.35
C GLU A 593 14.93 -15.32 -5.32
N TRP A 594 15.50 -14.82 -4.23
CA TRP A 594 16.11 -13.49 -4.17
C TRP A 594 17.57 -13.55 -4.60
N MET A 595 18.07 -12.51 -5.26
CA MET A 595 19.46 -12.47 -5.70
C MET A 595 20.35 -11.84 -4.63
N LEU A 596 21.42 -12.53 -4.24
CA LEU A 596 22.51 -11.93 -3.45
C LEU A 596 23.66 -11.53 -4.38
N ILE A 597 23.86 -10.23 -4.54
CA ILE A 597 24.95 -9.65 -5.32
C ILE A 597 26.16 -9.51 -4.40
N LYS A 598 27.31 -10.06 -4.79
CA LYS A 598 28.56 -9.99 -4.01
C LYS A 598 29.67 -9.40 -4.86
N TYR A 599 30.20 -8.27 -4.43
CA TYR A 599 31.40 -7.64 -4.99
C TYR A 599 32.60 -8.22 -4.25
N ASN A 600 33.33 -9.15 -4.86
CA ASN A 600 34.47 -9.79 -4.20
C ASN A 600 35.74 -8.94 -4.34
N ASN A 601 36.62 -8.97 -3.34
CA ASN A 601 37.92 -8.28 -3.34
C ASN A 601 38.88 -8.64 -4.51
N ASN A 602 38.59 -9.69 -5.27
CA ASN A 602 39.29 -10.05 -6.51
C ASN A 602 38.67 -9.38 -7.77
N TYR A 603 37.86 -8.34 -7.60
CA TYR A 603 37.18 -7.60 -8.66
C TYR A 603 36.20 -8.42 -9.50
N THR A 604 35.63 -9.48 -8.90
CA THR A 604 34.58 -10.27 -9.53
C THR A 604 33.23 -10.04 -8.85
N ILE A 605 32.16 -10.08 -9.64
CA ILE A 605 30.78 -10.08 -9.12
C ILE A 605 30.23 -11.52 -9.17
N THR A 606 29.82 -12.03 -8.02
CA THR A 606 29.07 -13.28 -7.90
C THR A 606 27.61 -12.97 -7.63
N LEU A 607 26.71 -13.66 -8.34
CA LEU A 607 25.28 -13.66 -8.08
C LEU A 607 24.94 -15.01 -7.45
N GLN A 608 24.38 -15.00 -6.25
CA GLN A 608 23.95 -16.21 -5.54
C GLN A 608 22.44 -16.28 -5.44
#